data_AF-A0A976KU03-F1
#
_entry.id   AF-A0A976KU03-F1
#
_cell.length_a   1.000
_cell.length_b   1.000
_cell.length_c   1.000
_cell.angle_alpha   90.00
_cell.angle_beta   90.00
_cell.angle_gamma   90.00
#
_symmetry.space_group_name_H-M   'P 1'
#
loop_
_entity.id
_entity.type
_entity.pdbx_description
1 polymer ?
#
loop_
_entity_poly.entity_id
_entity_poly.type
_entity_poly.pdbx_seq_one_letter_code
_entity_poly.pdbx_strand_id
1 'polypeptide(L)'
;MSQIPAPPGSLFADTTGKARTSHPETSHAAARRAKPGSGSARMRVLRCIAQTDGLTDQEIQQRLGMRESTQRPRRVELAEAGLIETHGTRKTESGRSAQVWRVTEHARVYLAGH
;
A
#
# COMPACT_ATOMS: atom_id res chain seq x y z
N MET A 1 -8.82 -11.60 -28.80
CA MET A 1 -7.36 -11.61 -28.58
C MET A 1 -7.06 -10.68 -27.41
N SER A 2 -7.24 -11.15 -26.18
CA SER A 2 -6.99 -10.32 -24.98
C SER A 2 -5.49 -10.35 -24.67
N GLN A 3 -4.83 -9.25 -24.98
CA GLN A 3 -3.42 -9.00 -24.71
C GLN A 3 -3.21 -8.88 -23.19
N ILE A 4 -2.56 -9.87 -22.60
CA ILE A 4 -1.99 -9.80 -21.25
C ILE A 4 -0.74 -8.91 -21.35
N PRO A 5 -0.66 -7.72 -20.73
CA PRO A 5 0.58 -6.97 -20.73
C PRO A 5 1.63 -7.70 -19.87
N ALA A 6 2.86 -7.74 -20.38
CA ALA A 6 4.03 -8.37 -19.78
C ALA A 6 4.30 -7.87 -18.34
N PRO A 7 4.88 -8.70 -17.46
CA PRO A 7 5.24 -8.29 -16.10
C PRO A 7 6.35 -7.23 -16.16
N PRO A 8 6.17 -6.02 -15.61
CA PRO A 8 7.28 -5.08 -15.54
C PRO A 8 8.28 -5.59 -14.49
N GLY A 9 9.52 -5.78 -14.93
CA GLY A 9 10.67 -5.95 -14.05
C GLY A 9 10.69 -4.83 -13.01
N SER A 10 10.90 -5.21 -11.74
CA SER A 10 10.91 -4.33 -10.56
C SER A 10 9.73 -3.34 -10.53
N LEU A 11 8.58 -3.79 -10.01
CA LEU A 11 7.34 -3.03 -9.76
C LEU A 11 7.52 -1.71 -8.96
N PHE A 12 8.74 -1.40 -8.51
CA PHE A 12 9.08 -0.22 -7.75
C PHE A 12 10.32 0.50 -8.31
N ALA A 13 10.45 0.60 -9.63
CA ALA A 13 11.46 1.44 -10.27
C ALA A 13 11.11 2.94 -10.11
N ASP A 14 12.08 3.72 -9.63
CA ASP A 14 12.00 5.15 -9.27
C ASP A 14 11.17 6.00 -10.25
N THR A 15 10.04 6.55 -9.79
CA THR A 15 9.38 7.69 -10.45
C THR A 15 9.16 8.78 -9.40
N THR A 16 9.88 9.89 -9.58
CA THR A 16 9.89 11.09 -8.73
C THR A 16 8.48 11.62 -8.49
N GLY A 17 8.08 11.66 -7.21
CA GLY A 17 6.71 11.91 -6.78
C GLY A 17 6.21 13.35 -6.98
N LYS A 18 4.90 13.48 -7.18
CA LYS A 18 4.17 14.74 -7.01
C LYS A 18 3.63 14.82 -5.58
N ALA A 19 4.49 15.17 -4.63
CA ALA A 19 4.12 15.36 -3.23
C ALA A 19 3.76 16.84 -2.96
N ARG A 20 2.60 17.05 -2.33
CA ARG A 20 2.19 18.36 -1.80
C ARG A 20 3.18 18.81 -0.72
N THR A 21 3.61 20.05 -0.85
CA THR A 21 4.60 20.76 -0.03
C THR A 21 4.11 20.92 1.41
N SER A 22 4.63 20.10 2.33
CA SER A 22 5.03 20.48 3.69
C SER A 22 5.36 19.20 4.47
N HIS A 23 6.66 18.93 4.65
CA HIS A 23 7.34 18.28 5.78
C HIS A 23 8.66 17.63 5.32
N PRO A 24 9.70 17.61 6.19
CA PRO A 24 11.09 17.65 5.77
C PRO A 24 11.60 16.34 5.14
N GLU A 25 12.54 16.54 4.23
CA GLU A 25 13.09 15.71 3.14
C GLU A 25 13.75 14.38 3.53
N THR A 26 13.65 13.91 4.78
CA THR A 26 14.40 12.74 5.27
C THR A 26 13.69 11.40 5.16
N SER A 27 12.41 11.37 4.76
CA SER A 27 11.61 10.13 4.73
C SER A 27 11.66 9.36 3.39
N HIS A 28 12.02 10.03 2.28
CA HIS A 28 12.10 9.37 0.96
C HIS A 28 13.33 8.46 0.82
N ALA A 29 14.47 8.81 1.44
CA ALA A 29 15.70 8.01 1.34
C ALA A 29 15.59 6.66 2.08
N ALA A 30 14.79 6.57 3.15
CA ALA A 30 14.58 5.33 3.90
C ALA A 30 13.72 4.31 3.12
N ALA A 31 12.78 4.79 2.30
CA ALA A 31 11.96 3.96 1.42
C ALA A 31 12.79 3.27 0.33
N ARG A 32 13.77 4.00 -0.24
CA ARG A 32 14.64 3.52 -1.33
C ARG A 32 15.61 2.41 -0.91
N ARG A 33 15.88 2.23 0.39
CA ARG A 33 16.85 1.23 0.90
C ARG A 33 16.24 -0.10 1.36
N ALA A 34 14.91 -0.20 1.46
CA ALA A 34 14.27 -1.45 1.83
C ALA A 34 14.15 -2.35 0.60
N LYS A 35 15.11 -3.27 0.42
CA LYS A 35 15.00 -4.40 -0.53
C LYS A 35 13.59 -5.00 -0.45
N PRO A 36 12.96 -5.41 -1.58
CA PRO A 36 11.66 -6.06 -1.59
C PRO A 36 11.81 -7.49 -1.07
N GLY A 37 12.14 -7.66 0.20
CA GLY A 37 11.99 -8.91 0.93
C GLY A 37 10.61 -8.97 1.56
N SER A 38 10.11 -10.19 1.79
CA SER A 38 8.84 -10.47 2.46
C SER A 38 8.72 -9.87 3.88
N GLY A 39 9.78 -9.24 4.41
CA GLY A 39 9.82 -8.45 5.66
C GLY A 39 9.67 -6.93 5.52
N SER A 40 9.49 -6.36 4.33
CA SER A 40 9.34 -4.90 4.16
C SER A 40 8.01 -4.38 4.73
N ALA A 41 8.00 -3.12 5.21
CA ALA A 41 6.78 -2.49 5.75
C ALA A 41 5.62 -2.48 4.74
N ARG A 42 5.92 -2.37 3.44
CA ARG A 42 4.95 -2.50 2.34
C ARG A 42 4.30 -3.88 2.32
N MET A 43 5.10 -4.94 2.39
CA MET A 43 4.59 -6.31 2.39
C MET A 43 3.72 -6.60 3.62
N ARG A 44 4.11 -6.05 4.79
CA ARG A 44 3.28 -6.14 6.00
C ARG A 44 1.92 -5.47 5.83
N VAL A 45 1.87 -4.28 5.22
CA VAL A 45 0.62 -3.59 4.89
C VAL A 45 -0.21 -4.40 3.90
N LEU A 46 0.39 -4.86 2.81
CA LEU A 46 -0.30 -5.64 1.78
C LEU A 46 -0.90 -6.93 2.35
N ARG A 47 -0.11 -7.72 3.10
CA ARG A 47 -0.56 -8.96 3.74
C ARG A 47 -1.66 -8.70 4.79
N CYS A 48 -1.63 -7.57 5.48
CA CYS A 48 -2.68 -7.19 6.43
C CYS A 48 -4.01 -6.96 5.72
N ILE A 49 -4.00 -6.20 4.63
CA ILE A 49 -5.21 -5.93 3.83
C ILE A 49 -5.71 -7.22 3.17
N ALA A 50 -4.81 -8.09 2.71
CA ALA A 50 -5.17 -9.36 2.05
C ALA A 50 -5.94 -10.34 2.96
N GLN A 51 -5.80 -10.21 4.28
CA GLN A 51 -6.47 -11.07 5.26
C GLN A 51 -7.94 -10.67 5.50
N THR A 52 -8.45 -9.61 4.85
CA THR A 52 -9.82 -9.14 5.04
C THR A 52 -10.45 -8.69 3.72
N ASP A 53 -11.77 -8.50 3.73
CA ASP A 53 -12.49 -7.81 2.64
C ASP A 53 -12.32 -6.28 2.70
N GLY A 54 -11.13 -5.84 3.08
CA GLY A 54 -10.73 -4.44 3.11
C GLY A 54 -10.65 -3.80 4.48
N LEU A 55 -9.82 -2.76 4.56
CA LEU A 55 -9.50 -2.03 5.78
C LEU A 55 -9.35 -0.54 5.50
N THR A 56 -9.72 0.26 6.48
CA THR A 56 -9.39 1.68 6.54
C THR A 56 -7.94 1.89 6.99
N ASP A 57 -7.38 3.07 6.72
CA ASP A 57 -6.03 3.41 7.20
C ASP A 57 -5.90 3.28 8.72
N GLN A 58 -6.95 3.64 9.47
CA GLN A 58 -6.99 3.50 10.93
C GLN A 58 -6.90 2.03 11.35
N GLU A 59 -7.70 1.15 10.73
CA GLU A 59 -7.67 -0.28 11.06
C GLU A 59 -6.32 -0.93 10.68
N ILE A 60 -5.70 -0.53 9.56
CA ILE A 60 -4.36 -1.00 9.18
C ILE A 60 -3.34 -0.58 10.23
N GLN A 61 -3.37 0.69 10.68
CA GLN A 61 -2.46 1.23 11.68
C GLN A 61 -2.61 0.49 13.02
N GLN A 62 -3.84 0.28 13.48
CA GLN A 62 -4.14 -0.46 14.71
C GLN A 62 -3.64 -1.91 14.62
N ARG A 63 -3.97 -2.63 13.54
CA ARG A 63 -3.58 -4.04 13.37
C ARG A 63 -2.08 -4.25 13.29
N LEU A 64 -1.36 -3.32 12.66
CA LEU A 64 0.09 -3.44 12.46
C LEU A 64 0.92 -2.73 13.54
N GLY A 65 0.28 -1.99 14.45
CA GLY A 65 0.96 -1.10 15.38
C GLY A 65 1.80 -0.02 14.66
N MET A 66 1.35 0.42 13.47
CA MET A 66 2.09 1.36 12.63
C MET A 66 1.57 2.78 12.79
N ARG A 67 2.49 3.76 12.80
CA ARG A 67 2.14 5.19 12.78
C ARG A 67 1.61 5.61 11.40
N GLU A 68 0.73 6.60 11.37
CA GLU A 68 0.16 7.12 10.11
C GLU A 68 1.22 7.61 9.11
N SER A 69 2.30 8.24 9.61
CA SER A 69 3.42 8.74 8.80
C SER A 69 4.24 7.62 8.14
N THR A 70 4.09 6.39 8.64
CA THR A 70 4.74 5.20 8.08
C THR A 70 3.77 4.44 7.19
N GLN A 71 2.54 4.24 7.63
CA GLN A 71 1.55 3.44 6.92
C GLN A 71 1.04 4.12 5.64
N ARG A 72 0.69 5.42 5.69
CA ARG A 72 0.08 6.12 4.54
C ARG A 72 0.96 6.14 3.30
N PRO A 73 2.28 6.45 3.39
CA PRO A 73 3.16 6.37 2.21
C PRO A 73 3.18 4.98 1.58
N ARG A 74 3.21 3.90 2.39
CA ARG A 74 3.26 2.53 1.84
C ARG A 74 1.94 2.13 1.20
N ARG A 75 0.82 2.59 1.76
CA ARG A 75 -0.49 2.47 1.12
C ARG A 75 -0.53 3.21 -0.22
N VAL A 76 0.06 4.41 -0.34
CA VAL A 76 0.17 5.12 -1.62
C VAL A 76 0.96 4.29 -2.62
N GLU A 77 2.16 3.84 -2.26
CA GLU A 77 3.01 3.02 -3.13
C GLU A 77 2.31 1.74 -3.61
N LEU A 78 1.56 1.06 -2.72
CA LEU A 78 0.79 -0.13 -3.08
C LEU A 78 -0.39 0.17 -4.02
N ALA A 79 -1.05 1.31 -3.84
CA ALA A 79 -2.14 1.74 -4.71
C ALA A 79 -1.61 2.14 -6.10
N GLU A 80 -0.49 2.86 -6.15
CA GLU A 80 0.19 3.23 -7.40
C GLU A 80 0.70 1.99 -8.15
N ALA A 81 1.15 0.95 -7.43
CA ALA A 81 1.51 -0.34 -8.01
C ALA A 81 0.31 -1.20 -8.45
N GLY A 82 -0.93 -0.73 -8.26
CA GLY A 82 -2.14 -1.48 -8.60
C GLY A 82 -2.37 -2.73 -7.76
N LEU A 83 -1.73 -2.83 -6.59
CA LEU A 83 -1.85 -3.97 -5.68
C LEU A 83 -3.03 -3.80 -4.71
N ILE A 84 -3.44 -2.56 -4.45
CA ILE A 84 -4.64 -2.27 -3.68
C ILE A 84 -5.48 -1.21 -4.37
N GLU A 85 -6.78 -1.24 -4.10
CA GLU A 85 -7.75 -0.30 -4.67
C GLU A 85 -8.71 0.22 -3.59
N THR A 86 -9.37 1.33 -3.89
CA THR A 86 -10.42 1.88 -3.03
C THR A 86 -11.71 1.07 -3.21
N HIS A 87 -12.36 0.74 -2.11
CA HIS A 87 -13.63 0.03 -2.10
C HIS A 87 -14.66 0.79 -1.25
N GLY A 88 -14.94 2.02 -1.70
CA GLY A 88 -15.87 2.93 -1.04
C GLY A 88 -15.37 3.49 0.28
N THR A 89 -16.31 3.95 1.10
CA THR A 89 -16.04 4.51 2.43
C THR A 89 -16.81 3.78 3.52
N ARG A 90 -16.21 3.69 4.70
CA ARG A 90 -16.82 3.10 5.91
C ARG A 90 -16.65 4.07 7.07
N LYS A 91 -17.63 4.12 7.97
CA LYS A 91 -17.51 4.86 9.23
C LYS A 91 -16.48 4.16 10.13
N THR A 92 -15.51 4.92 10.61
CA THR A 92 -14.58 4.48 11.66
C THR A 92 -15.27 4.47 13.02
N GLU A 93 -14.61 3.92 14.04
CA GLU A 93 -15.07 3.94 15.44
C GLU A 93 -15.34 5.36 15.95
N SER A 94 -14.63 6.37 15.41
CA SER A 94 -14.84 7.79 15.72
C SER A 94 -15.99 8.44 14.95
N GLY A 95 -16.76 7.67 14.17
CA GLY A 95 -17.91 8.12 13.39
C GLY A 95 -17.56 8.84 12.08
N ARG A 96 -16.27 8.95 11.74
CA ARG A 96 -15.81 9.62 10.51
C ARG A 96 -15.80 8.65 9.33
N SER A 97 -16.17 9.12 8.15
CA SER A 97 -16.04 8.31 6.93
C SER A 97 -14.57 8.22 6.52
N ALA A 98 -14.06 6.99 6.38
CA ALA A 98 -12.72 6.70 5.90
C ALA A 98 -12.77 5.80 4.65
N GLN A 99 -11.78 5.96 3.77
CA GLN A 99 -11.63 5.09 2.59
C GLN A 99 -11.27 3.68 3.03
N VAL A 100 -11.93 2.70 2.41
CA VAL A 100 -11.61 1.28 2.59
C VAL A 100 -10.70 0.85 1.45
N TRP A 101 -9.61 0.16 1.78
CA TRP A 101 -8.63 -0.38 0.85
C TRP A 101 -8.78 -1.89 0.77
N ARG A 102 -8.79 -2.45 -0.44
CA ARG A 102 -8.83 -3.90 -0.70
C ARG A 102 -7.67 -4.32 -1.58
N VAL A 103 -7.26 -5.58 -1.48
CA VAL A 103 -6.31 -6.16 -2.44
C VAL A 103 -6.98 -6.41 -3.78
N THR A 104 -6.26 -6.12 -4.86
CA THR A 104 -6.69 -6.45 -6.22
C THR A 104 -6.39 -7.91 -6.54
N GLU A 105 -6.92 -8.41 -7.65
CA GLU A 105 -6.54 -9.73 -8.17
C GLU A 105 -5.04 -9.80 -8.48
N HIS A 106 -4.47 -8.73 -9.03
CA HIS A 106 -3.04 -8.61 -9.28
C HIS A 106 -2.21 -8.79 -8.00
N ALA A 107 -2.65 -8.24 -6.87
CA ALA A 107 -1.98 -8.46 -5.59
C ALA A 107 -2.06 -9.89 -5.08
N ARG A 108 -3.13 -10.64 -5.36
CA ARG A 108 -3.22 -12.05 -4.96
C ARG A 108 -2.16 -12.88 -5.67
N VAL A 109 -1.99 -12.66 -6.98
CA VAL A 109 -0.92 -13.29 -7.77
C VAL A 109 0.45 -12.87 -7.25
N TYR A 110 0.65 -11.59 -6.97
CA TYR A 110 1.91 -11.07 -6.43
C TYR A 110 2.26 -11.71 -5.07
N LEU A 111 1.29 -11.86 -4.16
CA LEU A 111 1.48 -12.49 -2.86
C LEU A 111 1.78 -13.99 -2.94
N ALA A 112 1.20 -14.70 -3.92
CA ALA A 112 1.50 -16.12 -4.12
C ALA A 112 2.97 -16.37 -4.52
N GLY A 113 3.65 -15.36 -5.07
CA GLY A 113 5.06 -15.43 -5.45
C GLY A 113 6.08 -14.96 -4.40
N HIS A 114 5.67 -14.53 -3.19
CA HIS A 114 6.55 -13.88 -2.18
C HIS A 114 6.25 -14.28 -0.73
#